data_AF-A0A3B8RVV3-F1
#
_entry.id   AF-A0A3B8RVV3-F1
#
_cell.length_a   1.000
_cell.length_b   1.000
_cell.length_c   1.000
_cell.angle_alpha   90.00
_cell.angle_beta   90.00
_cell.angle_gamma   90.00
#
_symmetry.space_group_name_H-M   'P 1'
#
loop_
_entity.id
_entity.type
_entity.pdbx_description
1 polymer ?
#
loop_
_entity_poly.entity_id
_entity_poly.type
_entity_poly.pdbx_seq_one_letter_code
_entity_poly.pdbx_strand_id
1 'polypeptide(L)' 'MLMPKRVKYRKSQRGRMTGKAYRGSSVDFGDFGLKALEPHWITSRQIEACRVALSRKMKRDGKVWIRIFPDKPVSKKPL' A
#
# COMPACT_ATOMS: atom_id res chain seq x y z
N MET A 1 0.22 -11.21 -5.10
CA MET A 1 0.43 -9.74 -5.06
C MET A 1 -0.88 -9.05 -5.34
N LEU A 2 -1.20 -8.03 -4.55
CA LEU A 2 -2.41 -7.24 -4.74
C LEU A 2 -2.38 -6.54 -6.12
N MET A 3 -3.46 -6.68 -6.89
CA MET A 3 -3.67 -5.96 -8.13
C MET A 3 -5.18 -5.81 -8.41
N PRO A 4 -5.62 -4.76 -9.12
CA PRO A 4 -6.99 -4.66 -9.59
C PRO A 4 -7.35 -5.81 -10.54
N LYS A 5 -8.53 -6.40 -10.39
CA LYS A 5 -9.03 -7.45 -11.29
C LYS A 5 -9.33 -6.93 -12.70
N ARG A 6 -9.87 -5.71 -12.80
CA ARG A 6 -10.26 -5.06 -14.07
C ARG A 6 -9.96 -3.57 -13.99
N VAL A 7 -9.37 -3.01 -15.04
CA VAL A 7 -9.12 -1.57 -15.20
C VAL A 7 -9.68 -1.09 -16.53
N LYS A 8 -10.16 0.16 -16.58
CA LYS A 8 -10.68 0.76 -17.82
C LYS A 8 -9.56 1.01 -18.84
N TYR A 9 -8.40 1.48 -18.37
CA TYR A 9 -7.23 1.78 -19.19
C TYR A 9 -5.98 1.12 -18.62
N ARG A 10 -5.12 0.60 -19.49
CA ARG A 10 -3.88 -0.10 -19.09
C ARG A 10 -2.74 0.85 -18.70
N LYS A 11 -2.73 2.07 -19.24
CA LYS A 11 -1.70 3.08 -19.00
C LYS A 11 -2.30 4.29 -18.30
N SER A 12 -1.57 4.86 -17.37
CA SER A 12 -1.99 6.03 -16.59
C SER A 12 -0.82 6.97 -16.37
N GLN A 13 -1.09 8.26 -16.27
CA GLN A 13 -0.08 9.27 -15.94
C GLN A 13 0.40 9.09 -14.50
N ARG A 14 1.69 9.35 -14.24
CA ARG A 14 2.28 9.22 -12.89
C ARG A 14 1.63 10.17 -11.88
N GLY A 15 1.24 11.37 -12.30
CA GLY A 15 0.72 12.40 -11.40
C GLY A 15 1.80 12.95 -10.46
N ARG A 16 1.38 13.76 -9.48
CA ARG A 16 2.26 14.41 -8.51
C ARG A 16 1.78 14.10 -7.09
N MET A 17 2.69 13.74 -6.19
CA MET A 17 2.38 13.55 -4.76
C MET A 17 2.62 14.87 -4.03
N THR A 18 1.56 15.62 -3.75
CA THR A 18 1.61 16.91 -3.04
C THR A 18 0.58 16.95 -1.92
N GLY A 19 0.85 17.75 -0.89
CA GLY A 19 -0.05 17.94 0.23
C GLY A 19 0.00 16.81 1.26
N LYS A 20 -0.97 16.82 2.19
CA LYS A 20 -1.10 15.86 3.29
C LYS A 20 -2.36 15.02 3.12
N ALA A 21 -2.30 13.75 3.50
CA ALA A 21 -3.47 12.88 3.55
C ALA A 21 -4.25 13.14 4.84
N TYR A 22 -5.42 13.78 4.72
CA TYR A 22 -6.34 13.98 5.85
C TYR A 22 -7.31 12.82 6.04
N ARG A 23 -7.59 12.04 4.98
CA ARG A 23 -8.45 10.85 5.03
C ARG A 23 -7.59 9.60 5.22
N GLY A 24 -8.05 8.68 6.06
CA GLY A 24 -7.32 7.45 6.39
C GLY A 24 -6.11 7.65 7.31
N SER A 25 -6.02 8.81 7.97
CA SER A 25 -4.94 9.12 8.93
C SER A 25 -5.25 8.73 10.37
N SER A 26 -6.51 8.41 10.70
CA SER A 26 -6.98 7.84 11.96
C SER A 26 -6.78 6.33 11.98
N VAL A 27 -6.76 5.71 13.16
CA VAL A 27 -6.83 4.25 13.30
C VAL A 27 -8.30 3.86 13.40
N ASP A 28 -8.81 3.18 12.36
CA ASP A 28 -10.22 2.77 12.32
C ASP A 28 -10.41 1.29 12.70
N PHE A 29 -9.33 0.50 12.67
CA PHE A 29 -9.33 -0.92 12.99
C PHE A 29 -8.16 -1.26 13.91
N GLY A 30 -8.44 -2.05 14.96
CA GLY A 30 -7.45 -2.46 15.95
C GLY A 30 -7.00 -1.32 16.87
N ASP A 31 -6.03 -1.63 17.73
CA ASP A 31 -5.57 -0.69 18.77
C ASP A 31 -4.33 0.11 18.34
N PHE A 32 -3.56 -0.40 17.38
CA PHE A 32 -2.29 0.18 16.93
C PHE A 32 -2.26 0.38 15.41
N GLY A 33 -1.57 1.44 14.97
CA GLY A 33 -1.42 1.77 13.56
C GLY A 33 -0.01 2.21 13.19
N LEU A 34 0.38 1.93 11.95
CA LEU A 34 1.63 2.41 11.35
C LEU A 34 1.32 3.56 10.39
N LYS A 35 1.85 4.75 10.67
CA LYS A 35 1.61 5.96 9.87
C LYS A 35 2.86 6.34 9.06
N ALA A 36 2.66 6.63 7.78
CA ALA A 36 3.71 7.18 6.94
C ALA A 36 3.96 8.66 7.29
N LEU A 37 5.24 9.06 7.38
CA LEU A 37 5.64 10.44 7.64
C LEU A 37 5.94 11.20 6.34
N GLU A 38 6.34 10.47 5.29
CA GLU A 38 6.81 11.05 4.04
C GLU A 38 6.01 10.51 2.84
N PRO A 39 5.86 11.32 1.77
CA PRO A 39 5.21 10.88 0.55
C PRO A 39 6.13 9.96 -0.26
N HIS A 40 5.70 8.72 -0.51
CA HIS A 40 6.45 7.79 -1.35
C HIS A 40 5.54 6.82 -2.13
N TRP A 41 6.04 6.30 -3.24
CA TRP A 41 5.36 5.24 -3.99
C TRP A 41 5.60 3.89 -3.34
N ILE A 42 4.52 3.18 -3.01
CA ILE A 42 4.60 1.85 -2.40
C ILE A 42 4.17 0.79 -3.42
N THR A 43 5.01 -0.22 -3.60
CA THR A 43 4.77 -1.35 -4.50
C THR A 43 4.03 -2.49 -3.78
N SER A 44 3.32 -3.33 -4.54
CA SER A 44 2.67 -4.55 -4.02
C SER A 44 3.65 -5.50 -3.33
N ARG A 45 4.91 -5.53 -3.78
CA ARG A 45 6.02 -6.28 -3.19
C ARG A 45 6.36 -5.82 -1.77
N GLN A 46 6.47 -4.51 -1.57
CA GLN A 46 6.79 -3.92 -0.27
C GLN A 46 5.66 -4.19 0.74
N ILE A 47 4.40 -4.05 0.31
CA ILE A 47 3.24 -4.35 1.17
C ILE A 47 3.27 -5.82 1.63
N GLU A 48 3.52 -6.74 0.71
CA GLU A 48 3.58 -8.17 1.04
C GLU A 48 4.76 -8.50 1.95
N ALA A 49 5.94 -7.91 1.70
CA ALA A 49 7.10 -8.07 2.57
C ALA A 49 6.82 -7.60 4.01
N CYS A 50 6.21 -6.41 4.17
CA CYS A 50 5.82 -5.90 5.48
C CYS A 50 4.78 -6.80 6.17
N ARG A 51 3.76 -7.27 5.45
CA ARG A 51 2.74 -8.18 6.00
C ARG A 51 3.34 -9.48 6.51
N VAL A 52 4.22 -10.09 5.70
CA VAL A 52 4.90 -11.34 6.06
C VAL A 52 5.82 -11.12 7.26
N ALA A 53 6.57 -10.01 7.30
CA ALA A 53 7.43 -9.68 8.43
C ALA A 53 6.65 -9.51 9.75
N LEU A 54 5.55 -8.75 9.73
CA LEU A 54 4.67 -8.57 10.89
C LEU A 54 4.09 -9.89 11.36
N SER A 55 3.50 -10.67 10.44
CA SER A 55 2.91 -11.97 10.76
C SER A 55 3.94 -12.95 11.34
N ARG A 56 5.17 -12.97 10.82
CA ARG A 56 6.25 -13.80 11.37
C ARG A 56 6.67 -13.34 12.77
N LYS A 57 6.84 -12.03 12.98
CA LYS A 57 7.29 -11.49 14.26
C LYS A 57 6.27 -11.70 15.38
N MET A 58 4.98 -11.62 15.05
CA MET A 58 3.87 -11.92 15.95
C MET A 58 3.60 -13.43 16.10
N LYS A 59 4.41 -14.31 15.50
CA LYS A 59 4.19 -15.77 15.48
C LYS A 59 2.79 -16.17 14.95
N ARG A 60 2.26 -15.37 14.01
CA ARG A 60 0.92 -15.48 13.42
C ARG A 60 -0.23 -15.29 14.41
N ASP A 61 0.06 -14.75 15.58
CA ASP A 61 -0.95 -14.36 16.55
C ASP A 61 -1.48 -12.94 16.26
N GLY A 62 -2.74 -12.70 16.59
CA GLY A 62 -3.43 -11.45 16.33
C GLY A 62 -3.89 -11.23 14.88
N LYS A 63 -4.52 -10.07 14.65
CA LYS A 63 -5.05 -9.66 13.35
C LYS A 63 -4.28 -8.44 12.84
N VAL A 64 -3.98 -8.45 11.54
CA VAL A 64 -3.28 -7.36 10.86
C VAL A 64 -4.15 -6.88 9.71
N TRP A 65 -4.40 -5.57 9.67
CA TRP A 65 -5.16 -4.91 8.60
C TRP A 65 -4.21 -4.14 7.69
N ILE A 66 -4.31 -4.38 6.37
CA ILE A 66 -3.63 -3.58 5.36
C ILE A 66 -4.60 -2.51 4.87
N ARG A 67 -4.25 -1.24 5.07
CA ARG A 67 -5.11 -0.10 4.74
C ARG A 67 -4.80 0.59 3.41
N ILE A 68 -3.82 0.08 2.66
CA ILE A 68 -3.41 0.61 1.36
C ILE A 68 -3.50 -0.47 0.29
N PHE A 69 -3.78 -0.09 -0.95
CA PHE A 69 -3.89 -1.01 -2.07
C PHE A 69 -3.19 -0.43 -3.31
N PRO A 70 -2.40 -1.21 -4.04
CA PRO A 70 -1.71 -0.76 -5.25
C PRO A 70 -2.64 -0.84 -6.46
N ASP A 71 -3.48 0.17 -6.65
CA ASP A 71 -4.43 0.27 -7.75
C ASP A 71 -3.81 0.84 -9.04
N LYS A 72 -2.80 1.70 -8.89
CA LYS A 72 -2.24 2.47 -9.99
C LYS A 72 -1.18 1.71 -10.81
N PRO A 73 -1.34 1.55 -12.14
CA PRO A 73 -0.35 0.90 -12.98
C PRO A 73 0.86 1.82 -13.26
N VAL A 74 2.06 1.22 -13.34
CA VAL A 74 3.31 1.88 -13.71
C VAL A 74 3.97 1.11 -14.86
N SER A 75 4.30 1.80 -15.96
CA SER A 75 4.96 1.21 -17.13
C SER A 75 6.44 1.58 -17.22
N LYS A 76 7.26 0.68 -17.78
CA LYS A 76 8.67 0.89 -18.10
C LYS A 76 8.91 0.50 -19.58
N LYS A 77 9.80 1.22 -20.27
CA LYS A 77 10.27 0.82 -21.61
C LYS A 77 11.23 -0.37 -21.48
N PRO A 78 11.25 -1.31 -22.44
CA PRO A 78 12.29 -2.33 -22.50
C PRO A 78 13.67 -1.68 -22.62
N LEU A 79 14.68 -2.40 -22.14
CA LEU A 79 16.09 -2.01 -22.33
C LEU A 79 16.50 -2.22 -23.78
#